data_AF-A0A9W8UNJ3-F1
#
_entry.id   AF-A0A9W8UNJ3-F1
#
_cell.length_a   1.000
_cell.length_b   1.000
_cell.length_c   1.000
_cell.angle_alpha   90.00
_cell.angle_beta   90.00
_cell.angle_gamma   90.00
#
_symmetry.space_group_name_H-M   'P 1'
#
loop_
_entity.id
_entity.type
_entity.pdbx_description
1 polymer ?
#
loop_
_entity_poly.entity_id
_entity_poly.type
_entity_poly.pdbx_seq_one_letter_code
_entity_poly.pdbx_strand_id
1 'polypeptide(L)'
;MDPIQEELLYKELSLLPRPCYPFPDRVNQHIDSLASEYREWIDTDCDFTSASARAAYKRHRLSDIAARAFPSLSLEELRPVARFTSCLAIIDDFLDKADAAELERVRNEATALLLGIDDREPPRAGFYRQVYLIRQDALAIVDGLWGGEAIQRGGHAATA
;
A
#
# COMPACT_ATOMS: atom_id res chain seq x y z
N MET A 1 23.26 0.29 -0.85
CA MET A 1 24.25 1.33 -0.54
C MET A 1 25.19 0.77 0.51
N ASP A 2 26.49 1.02 0.41
CA ASP A 2 27.45 0.64 1.46
C ASP A 2 27.13 1.44 2.74
N PRO A 3 27.04 0.82 3.94
CA PRO A 3 26.73 1.52 5.19
C PRO A 3 27.57 2.79 5.44
N ILE A 4 28.84 2.80 5.01
CA ILE A 4 29.73 3.96 5.14
C ILE A 4 29.24 5.12 4.25
N GLN A 5 28.78 4.83 3.03
CA GLN A 5 28.25 5.84 2.12
C GLN A 5 26.91 6.40 2.60
N GLU A 6 26.06 5.56 3.21
CA GLU A 6 24.80 5.97 3.82
C GLU A 6 25.02 6.92 4.99
N GLU A 7 25.98 6.62 5.88
CA GLU A 7 26.34 7.49 7.00
C GLU A 7 26.87 8.86 6.54
N LEU A 8 27.71 8.89 5.51
CA LEU A 8 28.20 10.13 4.90
C LEU A 8 27.08 10.97 4.31
N LEU A 9 26.15 10.33 3.58
CA LEU A 9 24.97 11.01 3.04
C LEU A 9 24.13 11.63 4.16
N TYR A 10 23.84 10.90 5.24
CA TYR A 10 23.09 11.44 6.37
C TYR A 10 23.80 12.61 7.05
N LYS A 11 25.13 12.57 7.13
CA LYS A 11 25.93 13.69 7.66
C LYS A 11 25.79 14.93 6.77
N GLU A 12 25.87 14.79 5.45
CA GLU A 12 25.67 15.91 4.52
C GLU A 12 24.25 16.46 4.59
N LEU A 13 23.23 15.59 4.60
CA LEU A 13 21.82 15.98 4.72
C LEU A 13 21.53 16.70 6.04
N SER A 14 22.24 16.36 7.13
CA SER A 14 22.07 17.02 8.42
C SER A 14 22.45 18.51 8.44
N LEU A 15 23.23 18.95 7.44
CA LEU A 15 23.62 20.35 7.26
C LEU A 15 22.57 21.17 6.51
N LEU A 16 21.60 20.51 5.86
CA LEU A 16 20.53 21.19 5.14
C LEU A 16 19.48 21.75 6.12
N PRO A 17 18.86 22.90 5.79
CA PRO A 17 17.77 23.45 6.60
C PRO A 17 16.63 22.44 6.67
N ARG A 18 16.15 22.17 7.89
CA ARG A 18 15.00 21.29 8.09
C ARG A 18 13.73 21.97 7.59
N PRO A 19 12.86 21.27 6.84
CA PRO A 19 11.53 21.77 6.54
C PRO A 19 10.79 22.14 7.83
N CYS A 20 10.23 23.35 7.88
CA CYS A 20 9.39 23.80 8.98
C CYS A 20 7.96 23.90 8.46
N TYR A 21 7.07 23.10 9.04
CA TYR A 21 5.67 23.06 8.66
C TYR A 21 4.81 23.76 9.72
N PRO A 22 3.81 24.57 9.33
CA PRO A 22 2.98 25.31 10.28
C PRO A 22 1.89 24.45 10.94
N PHE A 23 1.85 23.15 10.64
CA PHE A 23 0.84 22.21 11.13
C PHE A 23 1.44 21.23 12.15
N PRO A 24 0.63 20.73 13.11
CA PRO A 24 1.10 19.81 14.12
C PRO A 24 1.51 18.46 13.51
N ASP A 25 2.59 17.87 14.03
CA ASP A 25 2.92 16.47 13.76
C ASP A 25 1.93 15.58 14.52
N ARG A 26 1.06 14.88 13.79
CA ARG A 26 0.08 13.94 14.33
C ARG A 26 0.37 12.56 13.78
N VAL A 27 0.12 11.56 14.60
CA VAL A 27 0.28 10.15 14.25
C VAL A 27 -0.91 9.37 14.78
N ASN A 28 -1.38 8.42 13.99
CA ASN A 28 -2.43 7.52 14.41
C ASN A 28 -1.95 6.62 15.57
N GLN A 29 -2.80 6.40 16.57
CA GLN A 29 -2.51 5.51 17.71
C GLN A 29 -2.24 4.04 17.31
N HIS A 30 -2.71 3.62 16.13
CA HIS A 30 -2.57 2.25 15.62
C HIS A 30 -1.30 2.01 14.78
N ILE A 31 -0.34 2.95 14.77
CA ILE A 31 0.87 2.88 13.93
C ILE A 31 1.66 1.57 14.10
N ASP A 32 1.80 1.04 15.32
CA ASP A 32 2.55 -0.20 15.56
C ASP A 32 1.77 -1.46 15.20
N SER A 33 0.44 -1.43 15.32
CA SER A 33 -0.44 -2.49 14.80
C SER A 33 -0.31 -2.56 13.28
N LEU A 34 -0.39 -1.43 12.59
CA LEU A 34 -0.19 -1.35 11.13
C LEU A 34 1.19 -1.85 10.71
N ALA A 35 2.24 -1.47 11.43
CA ALA A 35 3.59 -1.93 11.12
C ALA A 35 3.77 -3.44 11.35
N SER A 36 3.02 -4.04 12.28
CA SER A 36 3.02 -5.50 12.47
C SER A 36 2.31 -6.20 11.32
N GLU A 37 1.10 -5.76 10.94
CA GLU A 37 0.38 -6.31 9.78
C GLU A 37 1.21 -6.16 8.48
N TYR A 38 1.85 -5.01 8.29
CA TYR A 38 2.72 -4.76 7.15
C TYR A 38 3.91 -5.74 7.07
N ARG A 39 4.55 -6.07 8.20
CA ARG A 39 5.63 -7.06 8.22
C ARG A 39 5.14 -8.44 7.82
N GLU A 40 3.95 -8.82 8.26
CA GLU A 40 3.30 -10.07 7.86
C GLU A 40 3.02 -10.09 6.36
N TRP A 41 2.48 -9.02 5.77
CA TRP A 41 2.25 -8.94 4.32
C TRP A 41 3.54 -9.12 3.51
N ILE A 42 4.67 -8.56 3.99
CA ILE A 42 5.98 -8.77 3.36
C ILE A 42 6.39 -10.23 3.42
N ASP A 43 6.19 -10.88 4.56
CA ASP A 43 6.57 -12.28 4.76
C ASP A 43 5.70 -13.24 3.94
N THR A 44 4.44 -12.91 3.74
CA THR A 44 3.49 -13.77 3.02
C THR A 44 3.50 -13.54 1.52
N ASP A 45 3.58 -12.29 1.07
CA ASP A 45 3.25 -11.93 -0.32
C ASP A 45 4.40 -11.27 -1.10
N CYS A 46 5.57 -11.03 -0.51
CA CYS A 46 6.71 -10.41 -1.20
C CYS A 46 7.86 -11.38 -1.52
N ASP A 47 7.58 -12.67 -1.67
CA ASP A 47 8.56 -13.69 -2.05
C ASP A 47 9.18 -13.46 -3.44
N PHE A 48 8.46 -12.76 -4.33
CA PHE A 48 8.90 -12.30 -5.65
C PHE A 48 10.07 -11.28 -5.63
N THR A 49 10.38 -10.71 -4.46
CA THR A 49 11.53 -9.82 -4.25
C THR A 49 12.71 -10.54 -3.60
N SER A 50 13.87 -9.89 -3.52
CA SER A 50 15.03 -10.45 -2.81
C SER A 50 14.85 -10.41 -1.28
N ALA A 51 15.56 -11.28 -0.55
CA ALA A 51 15.55 -11.26 0.91
C ALA A 51 16.06 -9.93 1.49
N SER A 52 17.05 -9.31 0.83
CA SER A 52 17.56 -8.00 1.22
C SER A 52 16.55 -6.88 0.99
N ALA A 53 15.78 -6.92 -0.11
CA ALA A 53 14.68 -5.99 -0.37
C ALA A 53 13.59 -6.13 0.69
N ARG A 54 13.14 -7.36 1.00
CA ARG A 54 12.18 -7.60 2.09
C ARG A 54 12.67 -7.06 3.44
N ALA A 55 13.95 -7.27 3.77
CA ALA A 55 14.53 -6.72 5.00
C ALA A 55 14.54 -5.18 5.00
N ALA A 56 14.80 -4.54 3.85
CA ALA A 56 14.74 -3.09 3.70
C ALA A 56 13.30 -2.57 3.89
N TYR A 57 12.31 -3.16 3.22
CA TYR A 57 10.89 -2.80 3.35
C TYR A 57 10.42 -2.81 4.80
N LYS A 58 10.73 -3.86 5.57
CA LYS A 58 10.38 -3.95 7.00
C LYS A 58 11.04 -2.85 7.85
N ARG A 59 12.24 -2.39 7.48
CA ARG A 59 12.92 -1.28 8.17
C ARG A 59 12.31 0.08 7.82
N HIS A 60 11.88 0.27 6.59
CA HIS A 60 11.29 1.53 6.13
C HIS A 60 9.92 1.83 6.73
N ARG A 61 9.21 0.80 7.24
CA ARG A 61 7.89 0.95 7.87
C ARG A 61 6.92 1.76 6.99
N LEU A 62 6.78 1.39 5.71
CA LEU A 62 6.00 2.14 4.73
C LEU A 62 4.52 2.32 5.11
N SER A 63 3.99 1.45 5.99
CA SER A 63 2.66 1.61 6.61
C SER A 63 2.51 2.89 7.45
N ASP A 64 3.61 3.42 8.01
CA ASP A 64 3.59 4.62 8.85
C ASP A 64 3.16 5.87 8.07
N ILE A 65 3.28 5.85 6.73
CA ILE A 65 2.77 6.91 5.85
C ILE A 65 1.25 7.07 6.05
N ALA A 66 0.50 5.98 6.03
CA ALA A 66 -0.94 6.01 6.26
C ALA A 66 -1.29 6.51 7.67
N ALA A 67 -0.55 6.06 8.69
CA ALA A 67 -0.76 6.48 10.08
C ALA A 67 -0.51 7.99 10.29
N ARG A 68 0.45 8.58 9.58
CA ARG A 68 0.72 10.04 9.64
C ARG A 68 -0.24 10.85 8.79
N ALA A 69 -0.64 10.34 7.63
CA ALA A 69 -1.60 11.00 6.75
C ALA A 69 -3.02 11.04 7.36
N PHE A 70 -3.40 9.99 8.10
CA PHE A 70 -4.76 9.82 8.63
C PHE A 70 -4.75 9.52 10.13
N PRO A 71 -4.42 10.51 10.99
CA PRO A 71 -4.20 10.30 12.42
C PRO A 71 -5.48 9.96 13.22
N SER A 72 -6.67 10.12 12.62
CA SER A 72 -7.96 9.96 13.30
C SER A 72 -8.76 8.72 12.87
N LEU A 73 -8.31 7.99 11.84
CA LEU A 73 -9.01 6.80 11.35
C LEU A 73 -8.86 5.62 12.31
N SER A 74 -9.85 4.74 12.34
CA SER A 74 -9.73 3.44 12.99
C SER A 74 -8.69 2.55 12.28
N LEU A 75 -8.24 1.49 12.94
CA LEU A 75 -7.33 0.53 12.33
C LEU A 75 -7.92 -0.11 11.05
N GLU A 76 -9.22 -0.39 11.04
CA GLU A 76 -9.91 -0.98 9.88
C GLU A 76 -9.93 -0.01 8.69
N GLU A 77 -10.24 1.27 8.93
CA GLU A 77 -10.22 2.31 7.90
C GLU A 77 -8.82 2.60 7.37
N LEU A 78 -7.78 2.45 8.21
CA LEU A 78 -6.39 2.63 7.81
C LEU A 78 -5.86 1.48 6.96
N ARG A 79 -6.33 0.25 7.17
CA ARG A 79 -5.77 -0.95 6.54
C ARG A 79 -5.68 -0.85 5.01
N PRO A 80 -6.75 -0.49 4.25
CA PRO A 80 -6.63 -0.39 2.79
C PRO A 80 -5.67 0.73 2.37
N VAL A 81 -5.60 1.83 3.13
CA VAL A 81 -4.67 2.94 2.85
C VAL A 81 -3.23 2.50 3.06
N ALA A 82 -2.94 1.86 4.19
CA ALA A 82 -1.61 1.36 4.51
C ALA A 82 -1.16 0.27 3.53
N ARG A 83 -2.07 -0.63 3.14
CA ARG A 83 -1.80 -1.64 2.12
C ARG A 83 -1.54 -0.99 0.77
N PHE A 84 -2.33 0.01 0.37
CA PHE A 84 -2.12 0.75 -0.87
C PHE A 84 -0.76 1.45 -0.91
N THR A 85 -0.42 2.25 0.10
CA THR A 85 0.84 3.02 0.11
C THR A 85 2.06 2.11 0.13
N SER A 86 2.02 1.03 0.91
CA SER A 86 3.14 0.09 1.00
C SER A 86 3.27 -0.80 -0.24
N CYS A 87 2.16 -1.33 -0.76
CA CYS A 87 2.14 -2.14 -1.98
C CYS A 87 2.63 -1.33 -3.18
N LEU A 88 2.19 -0.07 -3.32
CA LEU A 88 2.61 0.80 -4.42
C LEU A 88 4.13 1.00 -4.43
N ALA A 89 4.73 1.31 -3.29
CA ALA A 89 6.18 1.50 -3.18
C ALA A 89 6.97 0.21 -3.46
N ILE A 90 6.46 -0.96 -3.05
CA ILE A 90 7.11 -2.25 -3.35
C ILE A 90 7.00 -2.59 -4.83
N ILE A 91 5.85 -2.32 -5.46
CA ILE A 91 5.64 -2.51 -6.90
C ILE A 91 6.55 -1.57 -7.69
N ASP A 92 6.68 -0.30 -7.28
CA ASP A 92 7.58 0.69 -7.90
C ASP A 92 9.03 0.19 -7.93
N ASP A 93 9.55 -0.27 -6.79
CA ASP A 93 10.90 -0.86 -6.71
C ASP A 93 11.04 -2.14 -7.56
N PHE A 94 10.01 -2.99 -7.60
CA PHE A 94 10.04 -4.23 -8.38
C PHE A 94 10.03 -3.95 -9.89
N LEU A 95 9.34 -2.90 -10.33
CA LEU A 95 9.17 -2.55 -11.73
C LEU A 95 10.13 -1.46 -12.22
N ASP A 96 11.08 -1.00 -11.41
CA ASP A 96 12.07 0.03 -11.75
C ASP A 96 12.80 -0.23 -13.09
N LYS A 97 12.95 -1.50 -13.47
CA LYS A 97 13.61 -1.93 -14.72
C LYS A 97 12.69 -2.63 -15.71
N ALA A 98 11.39 -2.62 -15.46
CA ALA A 98 10.42 -3.24 -16.34
C ALA A 98 10.35 -2.50 -17.68
N ASP A 99 10.07 -3.24 -18.75
CA ASP A 99 9.81 -2.63 -20.05
C ASP A 99 8.35 -2.14 -20.16
N ALA A 100 8.05 -1.41 -21.23
CA ALA A 100 6.72 -0.85 -21.44
C ALA A 100 5.61 -1.91 -21.53
N ALA A 101 5.92 -3.09 -22.07
CA ALA A 101 4.93 -4.17 -22.22
C ALA A 101 4.62 -4.82 -20.87
N GLU A 102 5.65 -5.01 -20.04
CA GLU A 102 5.48 -5.49 -18.66
C GLU A 102 4.69 -4.49 -17.82
N LEU A 103 5.02 -3.19 -17.88
CA LEU A 103 4.28 -2.14 -17.18
C LEU A 103 2.81 -2.09 -17.62
N GLU A 104 2.53 -2.18 -18.91
CA GLU A 104 1.17 -2.23 -19.44
C GLU A 104 0.40 -3.45 -18.92
N ARG A 105 1.02 -4.63 -18.94
CA ARG A 105 0.42 -5.85 -18.41
C ARG A 105 0.06 -5.71 -16.93
N VAL A 106 1.02 -5.26 -16.10
CA VAL A 106 0.79 -5.08 -14.66
C VAL A 106 -0.30 -4.05 -14.39
N ARG A 107 -0.28 -2.91 -15.10
CA ARG A 107 -1.32 -1.88 -14.99
C ARG A 107 -2.71 -2.44 -15.28
N ASN A 108 -2.85 -3.18 -16.38
CA ASN A 108 -4.14 -3.71 -16.81
C ASN A 108 -4.68 -4.74 -15.80
N GLU A 109 -3.83 -5.68 -15.34
CA GLU A 109 -4.20 -6.70 -14.35
C GLU A 109 -4.55 -6.07 -12.98
N ALA A 110 -3.73 -5.13 -12.49
CA ALA A 110 -4.00 -4.43 -11.23
C ALA A 110 -5.28 -3.60 -11.29
N THR A 111 -5.53 -2.93 -12.43
CA THR A 111 -6.76 -2.15 -12.66
C THR A 111 -7.99 -3.07 -12.66
N ALA A 112 -7.92 -4.23 -13.31
CA ALA A 112 -9.03 -5.19 -13.33
C ALA A 112 -9.41 -5.66 -11.91
N LEU A 113 -8.41 -5.93 -11.06
CA LEU A 113 -8.63 -6.29 -9.66
C LEU A 113 -9.22 -5.13 -8.85
N LEU A 114 -8.67 -3.92 -8.95
CA LEU A 114 -9.15 -2.75 -8.19
C LEU A 114 -10.56 -2.32 -8.59
N LEU A 115 -10.93 -2.45 -9.86
CA LEU A 115 -12.28 -2.17 -10.35
C LEU A 115 -13.27 -3.31 -10.11
N GLY A 116 -12.78 -4.50 -9.70
CA GLY A 116 -13.61 -5.70 -9.56
C GLY A 116 -14.10 -6.28 -10.89
N ILE A 117 -13.40 -5.99 -11.98
CA ILE A 117 -13.60 -6.66 -13.28
C ILE A 117 -13.12 -8.11 -13.18
N ASP A 118 -12.02 -8.34 -12.46
CA ASP A 118 -11.67 -9.66 -11.93
C ASP A 118 -11.83 -9.63 -10.40
N ASP A 119 -12.74 -10.43 -9.88
CA ASP A 119 -13.11 -10.51 -8.47
C ASP A 119 -12.54 -11.75 -7.76
N ARG A 120 -11.76 -12.55 -8.48
CA ARG A 120 -11.16 -13.77 -7.95
C ARG A 120 -9.89 -13.42 -7.19
N GLU A 121 -9.75 -13.96 -5.98
CA GLU A 121 -8.48 -13.86 -5.24
C GLU A 121 -7.36 -14.51 -6.07
N PRO A 122 -6.25 -13.81 -6.32
CA PRO A 122 -5.11 -14.39 -7.01
C PRO A 122 -4.60 -15.65 -6.29
N PRO A 123 -4.42 -16.77 -7.00
CA PRO A 123 -4.16 -18.08 -6.38
C PRO A 123 -2.75 -18.21 -5.81
N ARG A 124 -1.84 -17.28 -6.16
CA ARG A 124 -0.47 -17.23 -5.66
C ARG A 124 -0.29 -15.98 -4.82
N ALA A 125 0.47 -16.16 -3.74
CA ALA A 125 1.07 -15.04 -3.02
C ALA A 125 1.84 -14.14 -3.99
N GLY A 126 1.80 -12.84 -3.73
CA GLY A 126 2.36 -11.84 -4.64
C GLY A 126 1.68 -10.49 -4.52
N PHE A 127 2.22 -9.48 -5.22
CA PHE A 127 1.64 -8.13 -5.17
C PHE A 127 0.22 -8.07 -5.75
N TYR A 128 -0.17 -8.94 -6.68
CA TYR A 128 -1.56 -8.98 -7.15
C TYR A 128 -2.54 -9.37 -6.05
N ARG A 129 -2.16 -10.28 -5.15
CA ARG A 129 -3.00 -10.61 -3.99
C ARG A 129 -3.14 -9.41 -3.06
N GLN A 130 -2.06 -8.64 -2.88
CA GLN A 130 -2.09 -7.38 -2.15
C GLN A 130 -3.02 -6.35 -2.83
N VAL A 131 -2.96 -6.22 -4.16
CA VAL A 131 -3.88 -5.35 -4.94
C VAL A 131 -5.34 -5.77 -4.78
N TYR A 132 -5.62 -7.07 -4.84
CA TYR A 132 -6.95 -7.62 -4.57
C TYR A 132 -7.44 -7.26 -3.16
N LEU A 133 -6.60 -7.48 -2.14
CA LEU A 133 -6.95 -7.22 -0.75
C LEU A 133 -7.19 -5.72 -0.47
N ILE A 134 -6.51 -4.79 -1.17
CA ILE A 134 -6.80 -3.35 -1.04
C ILE A 134 -8.29 -3.08 -1.34
N ARG A 135 -8.83 -3.68 -2.40
CA ARG A 135 -10.24 -3.52 -2.76
C ARG A 135 -11.16 -4.17 -1.72
N GLN A 136 -10.83 -5.38 -1.24
CA GLN A 136 -11.67 -6.07 -0.24
C GLN A 136 -11.71 -5.29 1.08
N ASP A 137 -10.56 -4.81 1.55
CA ASP A 137 -10.44 -3.97 2.74
C ASP A 137 -11.27 -2.67 2.57
N ALA A 138 -11.24 -2.05 1.38
CA ALA A 138 -12.04 -0.85 1.09
C ALA A 138 -13.55 -1.13 1.05
N LEU A 139 -13.98 -2.23 0.43
CA LEU A 139 -15.39 -2.60 0.37
C LEU A 139 -15.96 -2.96 1.74
N ALA A 140 -15.20 -3.64 2.60
CA ALA A 140 -15.64 -3.97 3.95
C ALA A 140 -16.01 -2.71 4.75
N ILE A 141 -15.27 -1.61 4.56
CA ILE A 141 -15.59 -0.30 5.16
C ILE A 141 -16.87 0.28 4.55
N VAL A 142 -16.99 0.27 3.23
CA VAL A 142 -18.16 0.84 2.51
C VAL A 142 -19.43 0.07 2.87
N ASP A 143 -19.39 -1.26 2.91
CA ASP A 143 -20.54 -2.09 3.26
C ASP A 143 -20.95 -1.90 4.73
N GLY A 144 -19.98 -1.72 5.62
CA GLY A 144 -20.21 -1.38 7.02
C GLY A 144 -20.78 0.03 7.24
N LEU A 145 -20.38 1.01 6.42
CA LEU A 145 -20.85 2.40 6.52
C LEU A 145 -22.19 2.66 5.80
N TRP A 146 -22.45 1.95 4.69
CA TRP A 146 -23.59 2.21 3.80
C TRP A 146 -24.64 1.08 3.77
N GLY A 147 -24.44 0.01 4.54
CA GLY A 147 -25.43 -1.05 4.75
C GLY A 147 -25.94 -1.68 3.45
N GLY A 148 -25.11 -2.42 2.72
CA GLY A 148 -25.46 -3.44 1.70
C GLY A 148 -26.35 -3.08 0.49
N GLU A 149 -27.17 -2.03 0.52
CA GLU A 149 -28.20 -1.76 -0.49
C GLU A 149 -27.73 -0.78 -1.58
N ALA A 150 -26.66 -0.01 -1.33
CA ALA A 150 -26.21 1.04 -2.25
C ALA A 150 -25.53 0.49 -3.53
N ILE A 151 -24.89 -0.69 -3.46
CA ILE A 151 -24.12 -1.24 -4.59
C ILE A 151 -25.03 -1.93 -5.63
N GLN A 152 -26.24 -2.36 -5.27
CA GLN A 152 -27.17 -2.99 -6.22
C GLN A 152 -27.87 -2.02 -7.19
N ARG A 153 -27.85 -0.70 -6.92
CA ARG A 153 -28.60 0.27 -7.74
C ARG A 153 -27.83 0.80 -8.98
N GLY A 154 -26.57 0.44 -9.16
CA GLY A 154 -25.76 0.87 -10.31
C GLY A 154 -25.93 0.05 -11.60
N GLY A 155 -26.62 -1.11 -11.54
CA GLY A 155 -26.65 -2.06 -12.66
C GLY A 155 -27.89 -2.04 -13.56
N HIS A 156 -28.89 -1.18 -13.33
CA HIS A 156 -30.18 -1.24 -14.03
C HIS A 156 -30.57 0.02 -14.82
N ALA A 157 -29.62 0.93 -15.10
CA ALA A 157 -29.88 2.11 -15.92
C ALA A 157 -29.15 2.04 -17.27
N ALA A 158 -29.40 0.98 -18.05
CA ALA A 158 -29.04 0.92 -19.46
C ALA A 158 -30.00 -0.04 -20.19
N THR A 159 -31.28 0.33 -20.27
CA THR A 159 -32.23 -0.13 -21.31
C THR A 159 -33.53 0.65 -21.15
N ALA A 160 -33.63 1.77 -21.88
CA ALA A 160 -34.87 2.35 -22.40
C ALA A 160 -34.50 3.34 -23.51
#